data_AF-A0A7Y4YPY6-F1
#
_entry.id   AF-A0A7Y4YPY6-F1
#
_cell.length_a   1.000
_cell.length_b   1.000
_cell.length_c   1.000
_cell.angle_alpha   90.00
_cell.angle_beta   90.00
_cell.angle_gamma   90.00
#
_symmetry.space_group_name_H-M   'P 1'
#
loop_
_entity.id
_entity.type
_entity.pdbx_description
1 polymer ?
#
loop_
_entity_poly.entity_id
_entity_poly.type
_entity_poly.pdbx_seq_one_letter_code
_entity_poly.pdbx_strand_id
1 'polypeptide(L)'
;MYWDVKIVKPLPDYRLYVEVEDGRKGVFDMKPYLDFGVFRELKNEHYFNQVGIQFGAVTWPNEQDIAPETLLAGLQSSEPSTVELKAAEAIADYKLEDSGPHSG
;
A
#
# COMPACT_ATOMS: atom_id res chain seq x y z
N MET A 1 6.91 -15.05 7.59
CA MET A 1 8.38 -15.05 7.39
C MET A 1 8.94 -13.69 7.80
N TYR A 2 10.26 -13.54 7.95
CA TYR A 2 10.88 -12.29 8.44
C TYR A 2 10.74 -11.11 7.46
N TRP A 3 10.35 -11.37 6.21
CA TRP A 3 10.08 -10.38 5.18
C TRP A 3 8.58 -10.08 4.99
N ASP A 4 7.69 -10.68 5.79
CA ASP A 4 6.25 -10.42 5.63
C ASP A 4 5.97 -8.95 5.89
N VAL A 5 5.19 -8.34 5.01
CA VAL A 5 4.67 -6.99 5.23
C VAL A 5 3.67 -7.04 6.39
N LYS A 6 3.84 -6.15 7.36
CA LYS A 6 2.96 -6.00 8.54
C LYS A 6 2.13 -4.74 8.49
N ILE A 7 2.69 -3.67 7.93
CA ILE A 7 1.98 -2.41 7.75
C ILE A 7 2.18 -1.97 6.30
N VAL A 8 1.08 -1.59 5.66
CA VAL A 8 1.10 -0.85 4.39
C VAL A 8 0.15 0.33 4.51
N LYS A 9 0.60 1.50 4.07
CA LYS A 9 -0.25 2.68 3.98
C LYS A 9 -0.04 3.37 2.63
N PRO A 10 -1.12 3.71 1.89
CA PRO A 10 -0.97 4.51 0.69
C PRO A 10 -0.54 5.93 1.06
N LEU A 11 0.39 6.47 0.30
CA LEU A 11 0.86 7.86 0.37
C LEU A 11 0.53 8.58 -0.95
N PRO A 12 0.45 9.92 -0.95
CA PRO A 12 0.34 10.70 -2.17
C PRO A 12 1.45 10.39 -3.18
N ASP A 13 1.16 10.63 -4.46
CA ASP A 13 2.08 10.39 -5.59
C ASP A 13 2.43 8.90 -5.80
N TYR A 14 1.44 8.02 -5.61
CA TYR A 14 1.55 6.57 -5.80
C TYR A 14 2.72 5.94 -5.04
N ARG A 15 2.87 6.34 -3.78
CA ARG A 15 3.89 5.79 -2.89
C ARG A 15 3.22 4.94 -1.81
N LEU A 16 3.97 3.99 -1.28
CA LEU A 16 3.53 3.14 -0.19
C LEU A 16 4.50 3.29 0.98
N TYR A 17 3.99 3.59 2.16
CA TYR A 17 4.73 3.34 3.38
C TYR A 17 4.59 1.87 3.75
N VAL A 18 5.71 1.21 4.06
CA VAL A 18 5.74 -0.22 4.36
C VAL A 18 6.57 -0.48 5.61
N GLU A 19 6.11 -1.38 6.46
CA GLU A 19 6.89 -2.01 7.52
C GLU A 19 6.82 -3.53 7.37
N VAL A 20 7.96 -4.20 7.49
CA VAL A 20 8.06 -5.67 7.44
C VAL A 20 8.42 -6.25 8.81
N GLU A 21 8.24 -7.56 8.96
CA GLU A 21 8.40 -8.27 10.24
C GLU A 21 9.77 -8.07 10.92
N ASP A 22 10.84 -7.93 10.15
CA ASP A 22 12.19 -7.70 10.72
C ASP A 22 12.45 -6.24 11.18
N GLY A 23 11.43 -5.39 11.13
CA GLY A 23 11.49 -3.99 11.57
C GLY A 23 12.02 -3.02 10.52
N ARG A 24 12.42 -3.50 9.32
CA ARG A 24 12.70 -2.59 8.21
C ARG A 24 11.42 -1.88 7.79
N LYS A 25 11.55 -0.58 7.57
CA LYS A 25 10.47 0.29 7.13
C LYS A 25 10.97 1.31 6.13
N GLY A 26 10.05 1.83 5.32
CA GLY A 26 10.40 2.81 4.31
C GLY A 26 9.27 3.14 3.35
N VAL A 27 9.63 3.86 2.30
CA VAL A 27 8.74 4.24 1.22
C VAL A 27 9.10 3.47 -0.05
N PHE A 28 8.07 2.93 -0.70
CA PHE A 28 8.17 2.24 -1.99
C PHE A 28 7.45 3.07 -3.07
N ASP A 29 8.14 3.37 -4.17
CA ASP A 29 7.57 4.14 -5.29
C ASP A 29 6.94 3.20 -6.32
N MET A 30 5.62 3.31 -6.52
CA MET A 30 4.89 2.49 -7.48
C MET A 30 4.90 3.06 -8.90
N LYS A 31 5.32 4.32 -9.10
CA LYS A 31 5.29 4.97 -10.44
C LYS A 31 5.99 4.17 -11.54
N PRO A 32 7.17 3.55 -11.31
CA PRO A 32 7.80 2.71 -12.33
C PRO A 32 6.92 1.55 -12.80
N TYR A 33 5.97 1.10 -11.97
CA TYR A 33 5.14 -0.07 -12.23
C TYR A 33 3.83 0.25 -12.95
N LEU A 34 3.34 1.50 -12.85
CA LEU A 34 1.99 1.89 -13.28
C LEU A 34 1.73 1.72 -14.79
N ASP A 35 2.77 1.61 -15.62
CA ASP A 35 2.62 1.40 -17.06
C ASP A 35 2.66 -0.08 -17.49
N PHE A 36 2.91 -1.00 -16.55
CA PHE A 36 3.10 -2.42 -16.84
C PHE A 36 1.86 -3.26 -16.50
N GLY A 37 1.34 -3.95 -17.53
CA GLY A 37 0.36 -5.03 -17.36
C GLY A 37 -0.82 -4.66 -16.46
N VAL A 38 -1.07 -5.51 -15.47
CA VAL A 38 -2.19 -5.39 -14.51
C VAL A 38 -2.06 -4.18 -13.56
N PHE A 39 -0.85 -3.63 -13.39
CA PHE A 39 -0.63 -2.47 -12.50
C PHE A 39 -1.15 -1.15 -13.09
N ARG A 40 -1.59 -1.13 -14.35
CA ARG A 40 -2.23 0.06 -14.94
C ARG A 40 -3.50 0.49 -14.22
N GLU A 41 -4.20 -0.44 -13.59
CA GLU A 41 -5.39 -0.14 -12.78
C GLU A 41 -5.04 0.73 -11.56
N LEU A 42 -3.80 0.64 -11.07
CA LEU A 42 -3.31 1.42 -9.94
C LEU A 42 -3.12 2.91 -10.25
N LYS A 43 -3.23 3.34 -11.51
CA LYS A 43 -3.28 4.76 -11.85
C LYS A 43 -4.53 5.44 -11.32
N ASN A 44 -5.61 4.69 -11.07
CA ASN A 44 -6.76 5.23 -10.36
C ASN A 44 -6.42 5.35 -8.87
N GLU A 45 -6.27 6.57 -8.37
CA GLU A 45 -5.89 6.83 -6.97
C GLU A 45 -6.87 6.23 -5.95
N HIS A 46 -8.18 6.26 -6.24
CA HIS A 46 -9.18 5.65 -5.36
C HIS A 46 -8.99 4.13 -5.28
N TYR A 47 -8.65 3.49 -6.40
CA TYR A 47 -8.32 2.08 -6.43
C TYR A 47 -6.98 1.78 -5.74
N PHE A 48 -5.96 2.59 -6.00
CA PHE A 48 -4.65 2.50 -5.35
C PHE A 48 -4.76 2.53 -3.82
N ASN A 49 -5.61 3.41 -3.29
CA ASN A 49 -5.84 3.57 -1.85
C ASN A 49 -6.52 2.36 -1.20
N GLN A 50 -7.03 1.40 -1.99
CA GLN A 50 -7.59 0.16 -1.46
C GLN A 50 -6.52 -0.87 -1.10
N VAL A 51 -5.23 -0.54 -1.26
CA VAL A 51 -4.08 -1.36 -0.88
C VAL A 51 -4.27 -2.03 0.48
N GLY A 52 -3.83 -3.29 0.58
CA GLY A 52 -3.87 -4.07 1.80
C GLY A 52 -2.80 -5.15 1.82
N ILE A 53 -2.87 -6.02 2.83
CA ILE A 53 -1.92 -7.11 3.02
C ILE A 53 -2.67 -8.43 2.94
N GLN A 54 -2.21 -9.33 2.07
CA GLN A 54 -2.68 -10.71 2.01
C GLN A 54 -1.47 -11.65 1.95
N PHE A 55 -1.46 -12.67 2.81
CA PHE A 55 -0.37 -13.66 2.90
C PHE A 55 1.05 -13.05 3.02
N GLY A 56 1.17 -11.88 3.64
CA GLY A 56 2.46 -11.19 3.82
C GLY A 56 2.92 -10.35 2.62
N ALA A 57 2.13 -10.27 1.54
CA ALA A 57 2.38 -9.44 0.37
C ALA A 57 1.46 -8.20 0.35
N VAL A 58 1.92 -7.14 -0.31
CA VAL A 58 1.07 -5.97 -0.63
C VAL A 58 0.13 -6.35 -1.76
N THR A 59 -1.17 -6.10 -1.61
CA THR A 59 -2.19 -6.52 -2.58
C THR A 59 -3.28 -5.47 -2.81
N TRP A 60 -3.98 -5.59 -3.94
CA TRP A 60 -5.18 -4.84 -4.31
C TRP A 60 -6.38 -5.77 -4.58
N PRO A 61 -7.63 -5.25 -4.62
CA PRO A 61 -8.83 -6.08 -4.75
C PRO A 61 -8.91 -6.98 -5.98
N ASN A 62 -8.24 -6.63 -7.09
CA ASN A 62 -8.23 -7.40 -8.33
C ASN A 62 -6.96 -8.27 -8.42
N GLU A 63 -6.48 -8.74 -7.27
CA GLU A 63 -5.40 -9.71 -7.14
C GLU A 63 -4.02 -9.24 -7.64
N GLN A 64 -3.85 -7.95 -7.94
CA GLN A 64 -2.48 -7.43 -8.13
C GLN A 64 -1.74 -7.49 -6.81
N ASP A 65 -0.51 -7.99 -6.85
CA ASP A 65 0.36 -8.04 -5.69
C ASP A 65 1.78 -7.54 -6.00
N ILE A 66 2.46 -7.09 -4.96
CA ILE A 66 3.90 -6.87 -4.96
C ILE A 66 4.50 -7.86 -3.96
N ALA A 67 5.25 -8.82 -4.50
CA ALA A 67 5.98 -9.80 -3.71
C ALA A 67 6.99 -9.09 -2.76
N PRO A 68 7.18 -9.61 -1.53
CA PRO A 68 8.10 -9.03 -0.56
C PRO A 68 9.53 -8.79 -1.09
N GLU A 69 10.04 -9.67 -1.95
CA GLU A 69 11.39 -9.54 -2.52
C GLU A 69 11.52 -8.29 -3.40
N THR A 70 10.54 -8.06 -4.27
CA THR A 70 10.47 -6.85 -5.11
C THR A 70 10.34 -5.61 -4.25
N LEU A 71 9.48 -5.67 -3.23
CA LEU A 71 9.26 -4.58 -2.30
C LEU A 71 10.54 -4.20 -1.57
N LEU A 72 11.24 -5.18 -1.00
CA LEU A 72 12.47 -4.97 -0.24
C LEU A 72 13.62 -4.45 -1.12
N ALA A 73 13.68 -4.86 -2.39
CA ALA A 73 14.71 -4.37 -3.31
C ALA A 73 14.53 -2.89 -3.67
N GLY A 74 13.29 -2.39 -3.70
CA GLY A 74 12.97 -0.99 -4.01
C GLY A 74 12.67 -0.12 -2.79
N LEU A 75 12.68 -0.69 -1.58
CA LEU A 75 12.31 0.02 -0.36
C LEU A 75 13.39 1.06 0.00
N GLN A 76 12.98 2.32 0.09
CA GLN A 76 13.86 3.40 0.53
C GLN A 76 13.63 3.67 2.00
N SER A 77 14.68 3.63 2.83
CA SER A 77 14.62 3.92 4.27
C SER A 77 14.43 5.41 4.58
N SER A 78 13.54 6.08 3.86
CA SER A 78 13.07 7.41 4.17
C SER A 78 11.92 7.33 5.15
N GLU A 79 12.02 8.05 6.26
CA GLU A 79 10.86 8.28 7.13
C GLU A 79 9.83 9.11 6.33
N PRO A 80 8.57 8.66 6.22
CA PRO A 80 7.52 9.49 5.64
C PRO A 80 7.38 10.76 6.50
N SER A 81 7.16 11.89 5.84
CA SER A 81 6.93 13.14 6.57
C SER A 81 5.65 13.05 7.42
N THR A 82 5.58 13.83 8.50
CA THR A 82 4.37 13.91 9.34
C THR A 82 3.10 14.23 8.54
N VAL A 83 3.23 14.97 7.43
CA VAL A 83 2.10 15.32 6.57
C VAL A 83 1.60 14.10 5.80
N GLU A 84 2.50 13.28 5.28
CA GLU A 84 2.16 12.05 4.54
C GLU A 84 1.52 11.01 5.44
N LEU A 85 2.00 10.88 6.69
CA LEU A 85 1.40 9.99 7.67
C LEU A 85 -0.03 10.42 8.04
N LYS A 86 -0.26 11.72 8.25
CA LYS A 86 -1.60 12.26 8.51
C LYS A 86 -2.54 12.08 7.31
N ALA A 87 -2.03 12.26 6.09
CA ALA A 87 -2.79 12.01 4.88
C ALA A 87 -3.18 10.52 4.77
N ALA A 88 -2.24 9.63 5.06
CA ALA A 88 -2.49 8.19 5.07
C ALA A 88 -3.50 7.76 6.15
N GLU A 89 -3.47 8.37 7.32
CA GLU A 89 -4.47 8.16 8.38
C GLU A 89 -5.87 8.60 7.93
N ALA A 90 -6.00 9.79 7.34
CA ALA A 90 -7.27 10.28 6.82
C ALA A 90 -7.86 9.37 5.71
N ILE A 91 -7.00 8.77 4.88
CA ILE A 91 -7.42 7.79 3.87
C ILE A 91 -7.92 6.49 4.52
N ALA A 92 -7.27 6.05 5.60
CA ALA A 92 -7.68 4.86 6.34
C ALA A 92 -9.04 5.06 7.04
N ASP A 93 -9.30 6.25 7.59
CA ASP A 93 -10.59 6.59 8.21
C ASP A 93 -11.74 6.58 7.18
N TYR A 94 -11.49 7.03 5.95
CA TYR A 94 -12.49 6.98 4.87
C TYR A 94 -12.95 5.55 4.51
N LYS A 95 -12.15 4.53 4.83
CA LYS A 95 -12.49 3.11 4.56
C LYS A 95 -13.43 2.50 5.61
N LEU A 96 -13.62 3.15 6.77
CA LEU A 96 -14.46 2.64 7.86
C LEU A 96 -15.95 3.01 7.72
N GLU A 97 -16.28 4.02 6.92
CA GLU A 97 -17.65 4.59 6.88
C GLU A 97 -18.60 3.90 5.87
N ASP A 98 -18.11 3.10 4.91
CA ASP A 98 -18.95 2.51 3.85
C ASP A 98 -19.43 1.06 4.16
N SER A 99 -19.09 0.52 5.33
CA SER A 99 -19.67 -0.74 5.83
C SER A 99 -20.94 -0.50 6.65
N GLY A 100 -21.94 0.15 6.04
CA GLY A 100 -23.32 0.13 6.54
C GLY A 100 -24.00 -1.21 6.22
N PRO A 101 -24.88 -1.75 7.09
CA PRO A 101 -25.45 -3.07 6.87
C PRO A 101 -26.42 -3.02 5.68
N HIS A 102 -26.08 -3.71 4.59
CA HIS A 102 -27.09 -4.07 3.58
C HIS A 102 -27.93 -5.21 4.12
N SER A 103 -28.92 -4.83 4.93
CA SER A 103 -30.08 -5.64 5.28
C SER A 103 -31.04 -5.63 4.09
N GLY A 104 -31.35 -6.81 3.55
CA GLY A 104 -32.36 -7.01 2.51
C GLY A 104 -32.59 -8.49 2.28
#